data_AF-A0A8K0NYW1-F1
#
_entry.id   AF-A0A8K0NYW1-F1
#
_cell.length_a   1.000
_cell.length_b   1.000
_cell.length_c   1.000
_cell.angle_alpha   90.00
_cell.angle_beta   90.00
_cell.angle_gamma   90.00
#
_symmetry.space_group_name_H-M   'P 1'
#
loop_
_entity.id
_entity.type
_entity.pdbx_description
1 polymer ?
#
loop_
_entity_poly.entity_id
_entity_poly.type
_entity_poly.pdbx_seq_one_letter_code
_entity_poly.pdbx_strand_id
1 'polypeptide(L)'
;MLKEIAESVGATEPALRLLVSLLIGYPIAVIHRYTLYGKSPTLQHLYFLSCGVAIGYFNYGFDVLHSISTVVIMYLTLLAIGGTLLSVYASFLFNMGYLLFGYYFTGTENYDIKWSMPQCVLALRLIGLTFDIYDGRKNAELSREQKNTALSKIPSFLEVAAHTYFPASFLVGPQFPMRRYQDLVAGNLRDKVRE
;
A
#
# COMPACT_ATOMS: atom_id res chain seq x y z
N MET A 1 -6.77 -9.43 -27.81
CA MET A 1 -5.48 -8.72 -27.74
C MET A 1 -4.62 -9.12 -26.54
N LEU A 2 -4.93 -8.73 -25.29
CA LEU A 2 -4.01 -9.00 -24.15
C LEU A 2 -3.87 -10.49 -23.82
N LYS A 3 -4.97 -11.24 -23.92
CA LYS A 3 -5.00 -12.71 -23.83
C LYS A 3 -4.17 -13.38 -24.93
N GLU A 4 -4.31 -12.95 -26.17
CA GLU A 4 -3.57 -13.49 -27.33
C GLU A 4 -2.05 -13.23 -27.19
N ILE A 5 -1.68 -12.04 -26.68
CA ILE A 5 -0.27 -11.72 -26.38
C ILE A 5 0.25 -12.64 -25.28
N ALA A 6 -0.51 -12.84 -24.19
CA ALA A 6 -0.12 -13.73 -23.09
C ALA A 6 0.12 -15.17 -23.59
N GLU A 7 -0.80 -15.70 -24.41
CA GLU A 7 -0.67 -17.02 -25.03
C GLU A 7 0.57 -17.11 -25.94
N SER A 8 0.86 -16.07 -26.73
CA SER A 8 2.04 -16.05 -27.61
C SER A 8 3.39 -16.10 -26.88
N VAL A 9 3.44 -15.62 -25.62
CA VAL A 9 4.65 -15.64 -24.78
C VAL A 9 4.63 -16.76 -23.74
N GLY A 10 3.64 -17.65 -23.78
CA GLY A 10 3.50 -18.77 -22.85
C GLY A 10 3.14 -18.37 -21.41
N ALA A 11 2.52 -17.20 -21.22
CA ALA A 11 2.11 -16.68 -19.92
C ALA A 11 0.59 -16.71 -19.74
N THR A 12 0.12 -16.69 -18.49
CA THR A 12 -1.30 -16.46 -18.19
C THR A 12 -1.62 -14.98 -18.31
N GLU A 13 -2.85 -14.64 -18.71
CA GLU A 13 -3.28 -13.24 -18.82
C GLU A 13 -3.11 -12.44 -17.51
N PRO A 14 -3.46 -12.98 -16.31
CA PRO A 14 -3.22 -12.28 -15.05
C PRO A 14 -1.74 -12.01 -14.78
N ALA A 15 -0.85 -12.93 -15.13
CA ALA A 15 0.60 -12.75 -14.97
C ALA A 15 1.12 -11.63 -15.89
N LEU A 16 0.63 -11.57 -17.13
CA LEU A 16 1.00 -10.50 -18.05
C LEU A 16 0.48 -9.13 -17.59
N ARG A 17 -0.77 -9.05 -17.11
CA ARG A 17 -1.33 -7.81 -16.54
C ARG A 17 -0.51 -7.32 -15.34
N LEU A 18 -0.12 -8.24 -14.46
CA LEU A 18 0.72 -7.94 -13.31
C LEU A 18 2.08 -7.39 -13.76
N LEU A 19 2.75 -8.05 -14.71
CA LEU A 19 4.03 -7.60 -15.24
C LEU A 19 3.94 -6.19 -15.85
N VAL A 20 2.94 -5.95 -16.70
CA VAL A 20 2.68 -4.62 -17.29
C VAL A 20 2.48 -3.57 -16.20
N SER A 21 1.75 -3.91 -15.14
CA SER A 21 1.49 -3.01 -14.02
C SER A 21 2.76 -2.63 -13.24
N LEU A 22 3.67 -3.59 -13.04
CA LEU A 22 4.97 -3.34 -12.42
C LEU A 22 5.84 -2.44 -13.31
N LEU A 23 5.84 -2.70 -14.62
CA LEU A 23 6.59 -1.89 -15.58
C LEU A 23 6.04 -0.47 -15.72
N ILE A 24 4.72 -0.27 -15.61
CA ILE A 24 4.08 1.05 -15.60
C ILE A 24 4.45 1.87 -14.35
N GLY A 25 4.88 1.23 -13.26
CA GLY A 25 5.40 1.93 -12.09
C GLY A 25 6.59 2.87 -12.40
N TYR A 26 7.45 2.50 -13.36
CA TYR A 26 8.60 3.32 -13.76
C TYR A 26 8.21 4.65 -14.46
N PRO A 27 7.41 4.66 -15.55
CA PRO A 27 6.97 5.91 -16.15
C PRO A 27 6.15 6.77 -15.18
N ILE A 28 5.33 6.17 -14.30
CA ILE A 28 4.64 6.91 -13.24
C ILE A 28 5.64 7.64 -12.32
N ALA A 29 6.70 6.95 -11.88
CA ALA A 29 7.72 7.56 -11.04
C ALA A 29 8.48 8.68 -11.77
N VAL A 30 8.79 8.50 -13.06
CA VAL A 30 9.42 9.52 -13.91
C VAL A 30 8.52 10.75 -14.03
N ILE A 31 7.24 10.56 -14.36
CA ILE A 31 6.27 11.67 -14.48
C ILE A 31 6.17 12.42 -13.14
N HIS A 32 6.04 11.71 -12.02
CA HIS A 32 6.03 12.32 -10.69
C HIS A 32 7.30 13.16 -10.46
N ARG A 33 8.48 12.60 -10.71
CA ARG A 33 9.77 13.27 -10.49
C ARG A 33 9.91 14.57 -11.28
N TYR A 34 9.48 14.59 -12.54
CA TYR A 34 9.63 15.77 -13.40
C TYR A 34 8.48 16.79 -13.27
N THR A 35 7.28 16.36 -12.87
CA THR A 35 6.09 17.22 -12.96
C THR A 35 5.45 17.57 -11.61
N LEU A 36 5.63 16.74 -10.57
CA LEU A 36 4.94 16.89 -9.28
C LEU A 36 5.87 16.95 -8.08
N TYR A 37 7.11 16.46 -8.19
CA TYR A 37 8.09 16.52 -7.12
C TYR A 37 8.37 17.97 -6.71
N GLY A 38 8.42 18.23 -5.40
CA GLY A 38 8.55 19.57 -4.84
C GLY A 38 7.29 20.46 -4.93
N LYS A 39 6.19 19.96 -5.54
CA LYS A 39 4.89 20.65 -5.55
C LYS A 39 4.02 20.24 -4.35
N SER A 40 2.80 20.78 -4.30
CA SER A 40 1.82 20.51 -3.24
C SER A 40 1.70 19.02 -2.89
N PRO A 41 1.88 18.62 -1.61
CA PRO A 41 1.71 17.25 -1.15
C PRO A 41 0.38 16.63 -1.57
N THR A 42 -0.72 17.40 -1.51
CA THR A 42 -2.04 16.94 -1.92
C THR A 42 -2.08 16.48 -3.37
N LEU A 43 -1.42 17.18 -4.29
CA LEU A 43 -1.36 16.79 -5.70
C LEU A 43 -0.55 15.50 -5.88
N GLN A 44 0.55 15.35 -5.15
CA GLN A 44 1.36 14.13 -5.18
C GLN A 44 0.55 12.93 -4.66
N HIS A 45 -0.19 13.08 -3.55
CA HIS A 45 -1.04 12.02 -3.01
C HIS A 45 -2.17 11.62 -3.97
N LEU A 46 -2.88 12.60 -4.56
CA LEU A 46 -3.94 12.33 -5.53
C LEU A 46 -3.40 11.63 -6.78
N TYR A 47 -2.22 12.03 -7.23
CA TYR A 47 -1.54 11.36 -8.34
C TYR A 47 -1.22 9.90 -8.03
N PHE A 48 -0.54 9.61 -6.91
CA PHE A 48 -0.23 8.23 -6.54
C PHE A 48 -1.49 7.38 -6.31
N LEU A 49 -2.48 7.93 -5.62
CA LEU A 49 -3.75 7.25 -5.37
C LEU A 49 -4.48 6.90 -6.68
N SER A 50 -4.63 7.88 -7.58
CA SER A 50 -5.35 7.67 -8.85
C SER A 50 -4.65 6.63 -9.73
N CYS A 51 -3.32 6.73 -9.88
CA CYS A 51 -2.52 5.74 -10.61
C CYS A 51 -2.62 4.33 -9.98
N GLY A 52 -2.52 4.24 -8.66
CA GLY A 52 -2.55 2.96 -7.95
C GLY A 52 -3.90 2.26 -8.01
N VAL A 53 -5.00 3.02 -7.86
CA VAL A 53 -6.36 2.49 -8.00
C VAL A 53 -6.61 2.06 -9.44
N ALA A 54 -6.13 2.82 -10.44
CA ALA A 54 -6.23 2.43 -11.85
C ALA A 54 -5.48 1.12 -12.12
N ILE A 55 -4.28 0.94 -11.56
CA ILE A 55 -3.53 -0.31 -11.62
C ILE A 55 -4.30 -1.45 -10.94
N GLY A 56 -4.85 -1.22 -9.76
CA GLY A 56 -5.66 -2.20 -9.04
C GLY A 56 -6.88 -2.67 -9.86
N TYR A 57 -7.62 -1.72 -10.43
CA TYR A 57 -8.76 -2.01 -11.29
C TYR A 57 -8.35 -2.75 -12.57
N PHE A 58 -7.22 -2.40 -13.18
CA PHE A 58 -6.71 -3.09 -14.37
C PHE A 58 -6.41 -4.59 -14.10
N ASN A 59 -5.87 -4.92 -12.92
CA ASN A 59 -5.55 -6.30 -12.56
C ASN A 59 -6.78 -7.10 -12.11
N TYR A 60 -7.65 -6.50 -11.28
CA TYR A 60 -8.68 -7.25 -10.55
C TYR A 60 -10.12 -6.76 -10.80
N GLY A 61 -10.32 -5.76 -11.66
CA GLY A 61 -11.64 -5.19 -11.90
C GLY A 61 -12.29 -4.66 -10.62
N PHE A 62 -13.55 -5.05 -10.39
CA PHE A 62 -14.31 -4.64 -9.21
C PHE A 62 -13.84 -5.29 -7.90
N ASP A 63 -13.02 -6.33 -7.95
CA ASP A 63 -12.47 -6.94 -6.73
C ASP A 63 -11.50 -5.98 -5.98
N VAL A 64 -11.07 -4.89 -6.64
CA VAL A 64 -10.35 -3.78 -5.96
C VAL A 64 -11.13 -3.20 -4.77
N LEU A 65 -12.47 -3.35 -4.76
CA LEU A 65 -13.34 -2.92 -3.66
C LEU A 65 -13.02 -3.61 -2.33
N HIS A 66 -12.47 -4.83 -2.35
CA HIS A 66 -11.97 -5.52 -1.14
C HIS A 66 -10.86 -4.70 -0.47
N SER A 67 -9.88 -4.26 -1.25
CA SER A 67 -8.79 -3.41 -0.73
C SER A 67 -9.28 -2.01 -0.32
N ILE A 68 -10.22 -1.40 -1.06
CA ILE A 68 -10.76 -0.07 -0.74
C ILE A 68 -11.53 -0.11 0.58
N SER A 69 -12.43 -1.07 0.74
CA SER A 69 -13.19 -1.24 1.98
C SER A 69 -12.29 -1.51 3.19
N THR A 70 -11.24 -2.33 3.00
CA THR A 70 -10.23 -2.59 4.05
C THR A 70 -9.55 -1.30 4.51
N VAL A 71 -9.11 -0.43 3.59
CA VAL A 71 -8.48 0.86 3.92
C VAL A 71 -9.44 1.76 4.71
N VAL A 72 -10.70 1.83 4.29
CA VAL A 72 -11.72 2.65 4.97
C VAL A 72 -11.95 2.15 6.40
N ILE A 73 -12.19 0.84 6.58
CA ILE A 73 -12.41 0.25 7.91
C ILE A 73 -11.20 0.46 8.82
N MET A 74 -9.99 0.27 8.29
CA MET A 74 -8.76 0.47 9.04
C MET A 74 -8.55 1.93 9.43
N TYR A 75 -8.83 2.87 8.54
CA TYR A 75 -8.74 4.29 8.87
C TYR A 75 -9.76 4.70 9.94
N LEU A 76 -11.00 4.23 9.85
CA LEU A 76 -12.01 4.46 10.88
C LEU A 76 -11.58 3.88 12.24
N THR A 77 -10.96 2.70 12.24
CA THR A 77 -10.38 2.09 13.45
C THR A 77 -9.29 2.97 14.06
N LEU A 78 -8.39 3.51 13.22
CA LEU A 78 -7.36 4.45 13.67
C LEU A 78 -7.97 5.74 14.24
N LEU A 79 -9.02 6.28 13.63
CA LEU A 79 -9.71 7.46 14.16
C LEU A 79 -10.39 7.19 15.51
N ALA A 80 -10.98 6.02 15.69
CA ALA A 80 -11.73 5.68 16.90
C ALA A 80 -10.82 5.35 18.09
N ILE A 81 -9.77 4.56 17.86
CA ILE A 81 -8.94 3.97 18.94
C ILE A 81 -7.44 3.98 18.63
N GLY A 82 -6.99 4.66 17.58
CA GLY A 82 -5.59 4.66 17.13
C GLY A 82 -4.62 5.13 18.21
N GLY A 83 -3.45 4.49 18.25
CA GLY A 83 -2.42 4.79 19.26
C GLY A 83 -2.60 4.02 20.57
N THR A 84 -3.59 3.14 20.66
CA THR A 84 -3.80 2.24 21.80
C THR A 84 -3.40 0.81 21.45
N LEU A 85 -3.13 -0.02 22.47
CA LEU A 85 -2.87 -1.44 22.26
C LEU A 85 -4.10 -2.16 21.65
N LEU A 86 -5.31 -1.68 21.94
CA LEU A 86 -6.54 -2.18 21.34
C LEU A 86 -6.56 -1.97 19.82
N SER A 87 -6.07 -0.82 19.32
CA SER A 87 -5.99 -0.61 17.86
C SER A 87 -5.06 -1.61 17.17
N VAL A 88 -3.96 -1.99 17.83
CA VAL A 88 -3.02 -3.00 17.33
C VAL A 88 -3.70 -4.36 17.21
N TYR A 89 -4.38 -4.81 18.26
CA TYR A 89 -5.12 -6.09 18.22
C TYR A 89 -6.26 -6.06 17.20
N ALA A 90 -7.05 -4.98 17.16
CA ALA A 90 -8.14 -4.83 16.21
C ALA A 90 -7.63 -4.86 14.76
N SER A 91 -6.56 -4.11 14.47
CA SER A 91 -5.89 -4.12 13.16
C SER A 91 -5.44 -5.52 12.75
N PHE A 92 -4.75 -6.22 13.65
CA PHE A 92 -4.21 -7.55 13.38
C PHE A 92 -5.33 -8.55 13.11
N LEU A 93 -6.32 -8.65 14.00
CA LEU A 93 -7.42 -9.60 13.89
C LEU A 93 -8.28 -9.33 12.65
N PHE A 94 -8.58 -8.06 12.35
CA PHE A 94 -9.35 -7.70 11.17
C PHE A 94 -8.61 -8.07 9.88
N ASN A 95 -7.36 -7.62 9.71
CA ASN A 95 -6.61 -7.87 8.47
C ASN A 95 -6.30 -9.36 8.27
N MET A 96 -5.87 -10.06 9.31
CA MET A 96 -5.58 -11.50 9.22
C MET A 96 -6.86 -12.32 9.04
N GLY A 97 -7.94 -11.97 9.75
CA GLY A 97 -9.24 -12.64 9.61
C GLY A 97 -9.84 -12.44 8.23
N TYR A 98 -9.79 -11.22 7.69
CA TYR A 98 -10.29 -10.93 6.35
C TYR A 98 -9.48 -11.65 5.27
N LEU A 99 -8.14 -11.70 5.43
CA LEU A 99 -7.28 -12.43 4.50
C LEU A 99 -7.55 -13.94 4.55
N LEU A 100 -7.71 -14.52 5.74
CA LEU A 100 -8.06 -15.94 5.91
C LEU A 100 -9.41 -16.26 5.27
N PHE A 101 -10.41 -15.40 5.49
CA PHE A 101 -11.71 -15.51 4.83
C PHE A 101 -11.57 -15.46 3.30
N GLY A 102 -10.80 -14.51 2.78
CA GLY A 102 -10.49 -14.42 1.35
C GLY A 102 -9.90 -15.71 0.78
N TYR A 103 -8.88 -16.27 1.44
CA TYR A 103 -8.26 -17.54 1.03
C TYR A 103 -9.22 -18.72 1.13
N TYR A 104 -10.09 -18.77 2.14
CA TYR A 104 -11.07 -19.84 2.28
C TYR A 104 -12.07 -19.87 1.10
N PHE A 105 -12.57 -18.70 0.68
CA PHE A 105 -13.56 -18.61 -0.40
C PHE A 105 -12.96 -18.60 -1.81
N THR A 106 -11.73 -18.13 -1.96
CA THR A 106 -11.10 -17.95 -3.28
C THR A 106 -9.93 -18.91 -3.52
N GLY A 107 -9.58 -19.75 -2.57
CA GLY A 107 -8.50 -20.74 -2.68
C GLY A 107 -8.81 -21.80 -3.73
N THR A 108 -7.80 -22.14 -4.51
CA THR A 108 -7.82 -23.16 -5.57
C THR A 108 -6.57 -24.03 -5.43
N GLU A 109 -6.61 -25.26 -5.97
CA GLU A 109 -5.43 -26.15 -5.96
C GLU A 109 -4.28 -25.62 -6.83
N ASN A 110 -4.61 -24.84 -7.86
CA ASN A 110 -3.63 -24.16 -8.71
C ASN A 110 -3.36 -22.73 -8.22
N TYR A 111 -2.14 -22.25 -8.47
CA TYR A 111 -1.75 -20.86 -8.18
C TYR A 111 -2.53 -19.90 -9.07
N ASP A 112 -3.38 -19.08 -8.44
CA ASP A 112 -4.17 -18.05 -9.10
C ASP A 112 -3.79 -16.65 -8.60
N ILE A 113 -3.59 -15.73 -9.54
CA ILE A 113 -3.37 -14.31 -9.24
C ILE A 113 -4.74 -13.66 -9.04
N LYS A 114 -5.14 -13.54 -7.77
CA LYS A 114 -6.43 -13.00 -7.31
C LYS A 114 -6.24 -11.74 -6.49
N TRP A 115 -7.35 -11.06 -6.18
CA TRP A 115 -7.37 -9.86 -5.33
C TRP A 115 -6.79 -10.10 -3.92
N SER A 116 -6.74 -11.34 -3.45
CA SER A 116 -6.10 -11.72 -2.19
C SER A 116 -4.58 -11.47 -2.19
N MET A 117 -3.92 -11.45 -3.35
CA MET A 117 -2.48 -11.19 -3.44
C MET A 117 -2.08 -9.77 -2.98
N PRO A 118 -2.62 -8.67 -3.55
CA PRO A 118 -2.36 -7.33 -3.02
C PRO A 118 -2.95 -7.13 -1.61
N GLN A 119 -3.98 -7.91 -1.23
CA GLN A 119 -4.54 -7.87 0.11
C GLN A 119 -3.51 -8.30 1.18
N CYS A 120 -2.62 -9.25 0.88
CA CYS A 120 -1.50 -9.60 1.76
C CYS A 120 -0.57 -8.40 2.00
N VAL A 121 -0.21 -7.70 0.92
CA VAL A 121 0.65 -6.50 0.96
C VAL A 121 -0.04 -5.40 1.76
N LEU A 122 -1.33 -5.21 1.53
CA LEU A 122 -2.15 -4.24 2.24
C LEU A 122 -2.25 -4.53 3.75
N ALA A 123 -2.51 -5.79 4.11
CA ALA A 123 -2.64 -6.22 5.49
C ALA A 123 -1.38 -5.89 6.29
N LEU A 124 -0.21 -6.26 5.77
CA LEU A 124 1.08 -5.95 6.40
C LEU A 124 1.30 -4.44 6.55
N ARG A 125 0.92 -3.66 5.54
CA ARG A 125 1.08 -2.20 5.54
C ARG A 125 0.19 -1.51 6.58
N LEU A 126 -1.09 -1.89 6.67
CA LEU A 126 -2.04 -1.30 7.61
C LEU A 126 -1.79 -1.74 9.06
N ILE A 127 -1.37 -3.00 9.25
CA ILE A 127 -0.89 -3.46 10.56
C ILE A 127 0.36 -2.67 10.97
N GLY A 128 1.36 -2.55 10.08
CA GLY A 128 2.56 -1.77 10.32
C GLY A 128 2.28 -0.31 10.66
N LEU A 129 1.39 0.35 9.91
CA LEU A 129 0.93 1.71 10.19
C LEU A 129 0.33 1.84 11.60
N THR A 130 -0.46 0.84 12.03
CA THR A 130 -1.07 0.85 13.36
C THR A 130 -0.02 0.70 14.46
N PHE A 131 0.99 -0.16 14.27
CA PHE A 131 2.14 -0.25 15.16
C PHE A 131 2.93 1.05 15.23
N ASP A 132 3.22 1.68 14.08
CA ASP A 132 3.95 2.95 14.02
C ASP A 132 3.22 4.06 14.80
N ILE A 133 1.89 4.12 14.71
CA ILE A 133 1.07 5.08 15.48
C ILE A 133 1.05 4.74 16.97
N TYR A 134 0.97 3.44 17.33
CA TYR A 134 1.04 3.00 18.72
C TYR A 134 2.38 3.36 19.37
N ASP A 135 3.49 3.08 18.69
CA ASP A 135 4.83 3.40 19.17
C ASP A 135 5.03 4.91 19.32
N GLY A 136 4.47 5.72 18.43
CA GLY A 136 4.50 7.18 18.54
C GLY A 136 3.70 7.78 19.70
N ARG A 137 2.86 6.98 20.37
CA ARG A 137 2.08 7.37 21.57
C ARG A 137 2.63 6.77 22.86
N LYS A 138 3.62 5.88 22.77
CA LYS A 138 4.18 5.17 23.93
C LYS A 138 5.06 6.12 24.75
N ASN A 139 4.86 6.14 26.07
CA ASN A 139 5.70 6.91 27.01
C ASN A 139 6.98 6.16 27.43
N ALA A 140 7.38 5.12 26.69
CA ALA A 140 8.54 4.29 27.00
C ALA A 140 9.68 4.57 26.02
N GLU A 141 10.89 4.18 26.39
CA GLU A 141 12.03 4.27 25.49
C GLU A 141 11.83 3.33 24.29
N LEU A 142 11.82 3.93 23.09
CA LEU A 142 11.68 3.22 21.82
C LEU A 142 13.03 2.70 21.34
N SER A 143 13.02 1.53 20.68
CA SER A 143 14.18 1.02 19.95
C SER A 143 14.58 1.98 18.82
N ARG A 144 15.79 1.82 18.28
CA ARG A 144 16.27 2.66 17.17
C ARG A 144 15.38 2.54 15.94
N GLU A 145 14.91 1.33 15.65
CA GLU A 145 14.03 1.00 14.53
C GLU A 145 12.66 1.66 14.73
N GLN A 146 12.08 1.52 15.92
CA GLN A 146 10.79 2.14 16.26
C GLN A 146 10.86 3.66 16.16
N LYS A 147 11.95 4.29 16.61
CA LYS A 147 12.15 5.75 16.49
C LYS A 147 12.13 6.22 15.02
N ASN A 148 12.57 5.40 14.09
CA ASN A 148 12.64 5.76 12.67
C ASN A 148 11.29 5.70 11.95
N THR A 149 10.32 4.94 12.47
CA THR A 149 9.01 4.75 11.83
C THR A 149 7.84 5.31 12.63
N ALA A 150 8.01 5.50 13.95
CA ALA A 150 6.98 5.99 14.85
C ALA A 150 6.33 7.28 14.36
N LEU A 151 4.99 7.31 14.49
CA LEU A 151 4.12 8.40 14.08
C LEU A 151 3.40 8.99 15.28
N SER A 152 3.73 10.23 15.63
CA SER A 152 3.10 10.93 16.76
C SER A 152 1.64 11.34 16.49
N LYS A 153 1.24 11.38 15.22
CA LYS A 153 -0.10 11.74 14.76
C LYS A 153 -0.59 10.74 13.73
N ILE A 154 -1.91 10.55 13.69
CA ILE A 154 -2.56 9.74 12.65
C ILE A 154 -2.45 10.54 11.33
N PRO A 155 -1.90 9.95 10.24
CA PRO A 155 -1.88 10.60 8.93
C PRO A 155 -3.29 10.84 8.40
N SER A 156 -3.45 11.77 7.46
CA SER A 156 -4.74 12.00 6.82
C SER A 156 -5.21 10.77 6.01
N PHE A 157 -6.52 10.64 5.77
CA PHE A 157 -7.06 9.58 4.92
C PHE A 157 -6.39 9.55 3.54
N LEU A 158 -6.15 10.72 2.96
CA LEU A 158 -5.50 10.85 1.65
C LEU A 158 -4.06 10.31 1.67
N GLU A 159 -3.30 10.57 2.74
CA GLU A 159 -1.96 9.97 2.91
C GLU A 159 -2.03 8.46 3.05
N VAL A 160 -2.92 7.93 3.90
CA VAL A 160 -3.10 6.49 4.10
C VAL A 160 -3.51 5.79 2.81
N ALA A 161 -4.45 6.37 2.07
CA ALA A 161 -4.90 5.84 0.79
C ALA A 161 -3.78 5.88 -0.25
N ALA A 162 -3.08 7.01 -0.40
CA ALA A 162 -2.02 7.14 -1.40
C ALA A 162 -0.77 6.31 -1.07
N HIS A 163 -0.42 6.14 0.21
CA HIS A 163 0.62 5.21 0.65
C HIS A 163 0.19 3.77 0.38
N THR A 164 -1.06 3.41 0.68
CA THR A 164 -1.61 2.08 0.38
C THR A 164 -1.52 1.76 -1.10
N TYR A 165 -2.07 2.63 -1.94
CA TYR A 165 -2.11 2.44 -3.39
C TYR A 165 -0.84 2.98 -4.06
N PHE A 166 0.30 3.02 -3.37
CA PHE A 166 1.52 3.52 -3.98
C PHE A 166 1.89 2.65 -5.20
N PRO A 167 1.89 3.20 -6.44
CA PRO A 167 1.88 2.43 -7.69
C PRO A 167 3.02 1.41 -7.81
N ALA A 168 4.20 1.73 -7.30
CA ALA A 168 5.37 0.88 -7.41
C ALA A 168 5.42 -0.28 -6.40
N SER A 169 4.47 -0.37 -5.45
CA SER A 169 4.56 -1.35 -4.35
C SER A 169 3.25 -2.00 -3.92
N PHE A 170 2.10 -1.49 -4.36
CA PHE A 170 0.79 -1.96 -3.89
C PHE A 170 0.52 -3.42 -4.25
N LEU A 171 0.94 -3.89 -5.43
CA LEU A 171 0.61 -5.22 -5.91
C LEU A 171 1.41 -6.34 -5.24
N VAL A 172 2.72 -6.15 -5.09
CA VAL A 172 3.66 -7.22 -4.67
C VAL A 172 4.74 -6.76 -3.69
N GLY A 173 4.71 -5.49 -3.25
CA GLY A 173 5.77 -4.88 -2.46
C GLY A 173 6.86 -4.19 -3.31
N PRO A 174 7.96 -3.72 -2.70
CA PRO A 174 8.37 -3.96 -1.32
C PRO A 174 7.53 -3.19 -0.28
N GLN A 175 7.59 -3.63 0.98
CA GLN A 175 6.97 -2.91 2.09
C GLN A 175 7.86 -1.76 2.55
N PHE A 176 7.22 -0.65 2.94
CA PHE A 176 7.91 0.47 3.56
C PHE A 176 6.97 1.26 4.49
N PRO A 177 7.51 1.86 5.57
CA PRO A 177 6.70 2.57 6.56
C PRO A 177 6.13 3.86 5.98
N MET A 178 5.00 4.30 6.54
CA MET A 178 4.33 5.55 6.18
C MET A 178 5.26 6.76 6.34
N ARG A 179 6.14 6.76 7.33
CA ARG A 179 7.13 7.83 7.51
C ARG A 179 8.02 8.03 6.29
N ARG A 180 8.46 6.94 5.66
CA ARG A 180 9.25 7.00 4.42
C ARG A 180 8.45 7.53 3.24
N TYR A 181 7.14 7.26 3.19
CA TYR A 181 6.24 7.85 2.21
C TYR A 181 6.11 9.37 2.41
N GLN A 182 5.92 9.82 3.66
CA GLN A 182 5.86 11.24 4.00
C GLN A 182 7.16 11.95 3.64
N ASP A 183 8.31 11.31 3.89
CA ASP A 183 9.62 11.84 3.50
C ASP A 183 9.79 11.96 1.97
N LEU A 184 9.24 11.03 1.19
CA LEU A 184 9.22 11.14 -0.28
C LEU A 184 8.45 12.38 -0.73
N VAL A 185 7.23 12.53 -0.23
CA VAL A 185 6.33 13.61 -0.65
C VAL A 185 6.84 14.97 -0.18
N ALA A 186 7.46 15.03 0.99
CA ALA A 186 8.10 16.22 1.54
C ALA A 186 9.42 16.57 0.84
N GLY A 187 9.97 15.68 -0.01
CA GLY A 187 11.27 15.88 -0.65
C GLY A 187 12.48 15.65 0.29
N ASN A 188 12.27 15.00 1.43
CA ASN A 188 13.30 14.74 2.45
C ASN A 188 14.11 13.47 2.18
N LEU A 189 13.69 12.63 1.23
CA LEU A 189 14.51 11.52 0.74
C LEU A 189 15.74 12.09 0.04
N ARG A 190 16.80 12.33 0.81
CA ARG A 190 18.09 12.84 0.31
C ARG A 190 18.58 11.99 -0.85
N ASP A 191 18.73 12.60 -2.02
CA ASP A 191 19.74 12.17 -2.97
C ASP A 191 21.08 12.40 -2.27
N LYS A 192 21.62 11.39 -1.58
CA LYS A 192 23.03 11.42 -1.17
C LYS A 192 23.84 11.35 -2.46
N VAL A 193 24.01 12.48 -3.12
CA VAL A 193 25.11 12.65 -4.08
C VAL A 193 26.36 12.37 -3.26
N ARG A 194 27.02 11.25 -3.57
CA ARG A 194 28.35 10.95 -3.04
C ARG A 194 29.25 12.09 -3.51
N GLU A 195 29.63 12.97 -2.59
CA GLU A 195 30.85 13.76 -2.70
C GLU A 195 32.08 12.85 -2.54
#